data_AF-A0A317G7H2-F1
#
_entry.id   AF-A0A317G7H2-F1
#
_cell.length_a   1.000
_cell.length_b   1.000
_cell.length_c   1.000
_cell.angle_alpha   90.00
_cell.angle_beta   90.00
_cell.angle_gamma   90.00
#
_symmetry.space_group_name_H-M   'P 1'
#
loop_
_entity.id
_entity.type
_entity.pdbx_description
1 polymer ?
#
loop_
_entity_poly.entity_id
_entity_poly.type
_entity_poly.pdbx_seq_one_letter_code
_entity_poly.pdbx_strand_id
1 'polypeptide(L)'
;MMDTERVATDETASITEGMIVNGDIQTTGSLDLIGKVIGNVTAYGKLNVTGEIEGNSNAAEIYAEAARINGDIHSNGSVKIGQSSVIIGNLYATSAVIAGAVKGDIDVHGPVVLDTTAIVMGNIKSQSVQINNGAVIEGMCSQTYAEVNPSAFFEGLKNKN
;
A
#
# COMPACT_ATOMS: atom_id res chain seq x y z
N MET A 1 31.44 -7.72 -8.46
CA MET A 1 30.33 -7.19 -9.27
C MET A 1 29.56 -6.28 -8.35
N MET A 2 29.54 -4.97 -8.62
CA MET A 2 28.85 -4.00 -7.78
C MET A 2 27.37 -4.05 -8.13
N ASP A 3 26.54 -4.50 -7.20
CA ASP A 3 25.10 -4.28 -7.24
C ASP A 3 24.91 -2.77 -7.29
N THR A 4 24.53 -2.25 -8.45
CA THR A 4 24.14 -0.85 -8.59
C THR A 4 22.81 -0.75 -7.88
N GLU A 5 22.83 -0.46 -6.58
CA GLU A 5 21.67 0.12 -5.89
C GLU A 5 21.18 1.23 -6.82
N ARG A 6 20.00 1.05 -7.40
CA ARG A 6 19.36 2.11 -8.20
C ARG A 6 18.88 3.13 -7.18
N VAL A 7 19.82 3.94 -6.70
CA VAL A 7 19.57 5.03 -5.77
C VAL A 7 18.60 5.96 -6.47
N ALA A 8 17.51 6.29 -5.79
CA ALA A 8 16.54 7.23 -6.31
C ALA A 8 17.26 8.54 -6.67
N THR A 9 17.08 9.03 -7.89
CA THR A 9 17.60 10.35 -8.25
C THR A 9 16.77 11.41 -7.54
N ASP A 10 17.37 12.56 -7.24
CA ASP A 10 16.66 13.70 -6.61
C ASP A 10 15.75 14.44 -7.61
N GLU A 11 15.38 13.76 -8.70
CA GLU A 11 14.50 14.26 -9.75
C GLU A 11 13.06 13.92 -9.40
N THR A 12 12.16 14.84 -9.70
CA THR A 12 10.72 14.61 -9.57
C THR A 12 10.07 14.81 -10.93
N ALA A 13 9.55 13.72 -11.50
CA ALA A 13 8.70 13.79 -12.66
C ALA A 13 7.29 14.20 -12.23
N SER A 14 6.57 14.96 -13.04
CA SER A 14 5.18 15.32 -12.76
C SER A 14 4.28 15.06 -13.97
N ILE A 15 3.13 14.47 -13.71
CA ILE A 15 2.04 14.24 -14.67
C ILE A 15 0.90 15.11 -14.21
N THR A 16 0.61 16.16 -14.97
CA THR A 16 -0.43 17.12 -14.62
C THR A 16 -1.81 16.61 -15.00
N GLU A 17 -2.86 17.22 -14.44
CA GLU A 17 -4.27 16.80 -14.58
C GLU A 17 -4.71 16.57 -16.04
N GLY A 18 -4.22 17.37 -16.98
CA GLY A 18 -4.57 17.26 -18.41
C GLY A 18 -3.82 16.17 -19.18
N MET A 19 -2.87 15.48 -18.54
CA MET A 19 -2.09 14.43 -19.19
C MET A 19 -2.79 13.08 -19.05
N ILE A 20 -2.91 12.38 -20.19
CA ILE A 20 -3.32 10.98 -20.25
C ILE A 20 -2.14 10.19 -20.81
N VAL A 21 -1.51 9.39 -19.96
CA VAL A 21 -0.42 8.52 -20.37
C VAL A 21 -0.99 7.15 -20.73
N ASN A 22 -0.70 6.70 -21.95
CA ASN A 22 -1.05 5.37 -22.43
C ASN A 22 0.24 4.57 -22.63
N GLY A 23 0.50 3.62 -21.74
CA GLY A 23 1.73 2.83 -21.69
C GLY A 23 2.37 2.82 -20.30
N ASP A 24 3.48 2.09 -20.18
CA ASP A 24 4.20 1.95 -18.92
C ASP A 24 5.10 3.17 -18.64
N ILE A 25 5.16 3.57 -17.38
CA ILE A 25 5.99 4.66 -16.88
C ILE A 25 7.09 4.08 -16.00
N GLN A 26 8.34 4.44 -16.27
CA GLN A 26 9.47 4.11 -15.42
C GLN A 26 10.29 5.36 -15.12
N THR A 27 10.46 5.68 -13.84
CA THR A 27 11.32 6.79 -13.39
C THR A 27 12.33 6.31 -12.36
N THR A 28 13.52 6.90 -12.40
CA THR A 28 14.55 6.69 -11.37
C THR A 28 14.39 7.60 -10.16
N GLY A 29 13.60 8.66 -10.27
CA GLY A 29 13.34 9.59 -9.18
C GLY A 29 11.98 9.40 -8.54
N SER A 30 11.46 10.49 -7.98
CA SER A 30 10.08 10.59 -7.50
C SER A 30 9.11 10.92 -8.65
N LEU A 31 7.83 10.60 -8.48
CA LEU A 31 6.78 10.85 -9.46
C LEU A 31 5.54 11.44 -8.79
N ASP A 32 5.12 12.61 -9.25
CA ASP A 32 3.85 13.22 -8.89
C ASP A 32 2.83 12.97 -10.01
N LEU A 33 1.79 12.21 -9.73
CA LEU A 33 0.78 11.79 -10.69
C LEU A 33 -0.57 12.39 -10.34
N ILE A 34 -0.94 13.45 -11.05
CA ILE A 34 -2.22 14.15 -10.90
C ILE A 34 -3.17 13.77 -12.05
N GLY A 35 -2.63 13.48 -13.23
CA GLY A 35 -3.40 13.10 -14.41
C GLY A 35 -3.89 11.65 -14.41
N LYS A 36 -4.13 11.11 -15.61
CA LYS A 36 -4.53 9.70 -15.78
C LYS A 36 -3.40 8.89 -16.40
N VAL A 37 -3.15 7.71 -15.85
CA VAL A 37 -2.19 6.74 -16.39
C VAL A 37 -2.89 5.42 -16.65
N ILE A 38 -2.74 4.92 -17.87
CA ILE A 38 -3.23 3.61 -18.31
C ILE A 38 -2.00 2.78 -18.68
N GLY A 39 -1.56 1.94 -17.74
CA GLY A 39 -0.31 1.19 -17.81
C GLY A 39 0.36 1.06 -16.45
N ASN A 40 1.48 0.34 -16.39
CA ASN A 40 2.20 0.12 -15.14
C ASN A 40 3.08 1.32 -14.80
N VAL A 41 3.14 1.68 -13.51
CA VAL A 41 3.97 2.77 -13.02
C VAL A 41 5.07 2.19 -12.15
N THR A 42 6.33 2.49 -12.47
CA THR A 42 7.50 2.09 -11.68
C THR A 42 8.32 3.33 -11.30
N ALA A 43 8.42 3.62 -10.01
CA ALA A 43 9.22 4.72 -9.47
C ALA A 43 10.22 4.20 -8.43
N TYR A 44 11.52 4.47 -8.57
CA TYR A 44 12.47 4.06 -7.53
C TYR A 44 12.46 4.97 -6.30
N GLY A 45 11.92 6.19 -6.42
CA GLY A 45 11.71 7.10 -5.30
C GLY A 45 10.29 7.04 -4.74
N LYS A 46 9.76 8.22 -4.41
CA LYS A 46 8.41 8.40 -3.88
C LYS A 46 7.41 8.57 -5.02
N LEU A 47 6.30 7.86 -4.95
CA LEU A 47 5.19 7.98 -5.88
C LEU A 47 4.02 8.68 -5.19
N ASN A 48 3.78 9.94 -5.52
CA ASN A 48 2.59 10.67 -5.09
C ASN A 48 1.52 10.53 -6.17
N VAL A 49 0.34 10.06 -5.80
CA VAL A 49 -0.79 9.84 -6.70
C VAL A 49 -1.95 10.66 -6.19
N THR A 50 -2.50 11.52 -7.03
CA THR A 50 -3.76 12.23 -6.82
C THR A 50 -4.74 12.07 -7.97
N GLY A 51 -4.33 11.41 -9.06
CA GLY A 51 -5.16 11.11 -10.23
C GLY A 51 -5.66 9.67 -10.30
N GLU A 52 -5.80 9.17 -11.53
CA GLU A 52 -6.26 7.81 -11.81
C GLU A 52 -5.13 6.96 -12.40
N ILE A 53 -4.93 5.77 -11.84
CA ILE A 53 -4.00 4.76 -12.36
C ILE A 53 -4.80 3.50 -12.68
N GLU A 54 -4.72 3.07 -13.94
CA GLU A 54 -5.21 1.77 -14.40
C GLU A 54 -4.01 0.89 -14.76
N GLY A 55 -3.53 0.10 -13.79
CA GLY A 55 -2.33 -0.72 -13.91
C GLY A 55 -1.60 -0.89 -12.58
N ASN A 56 -0.51 -1.65 -12.60
CA ASN A 56 0.24 -1.97 -11.38
C ASN A 56 1.17 -0.80 -10.99
N SER A 57 1.26 -0.53 -9.69
CA SER A 57 2.07 0.57 -9.14
C SER A 57 3.21 0.01 -8.30
N ASN A 58 4.44 0.17 -8.78
CA ASN A 58 5.67 -0.26 -8.11
C ASN A 58 6.45 0.97 -7.63
N ALA A 59 6.65 1.13 -6.33
CA ALA A 59 7.55 2.17 -5.84
C ALA A 59 8.30 1.82 -4.54
N ALA A 60 9.26 2.66 -4.15
CA ALA A 60 9.87 2.54 -2.82
C ALA A 60 8.91 3.02 -1.72
N GLU A 61 8.23 4.14 -1.97
CA GLU A 61 7.17 4.66 -1.10
C GLU A 61 6.01 5.14 -1.97
N ILE A 62 4.77 4.85 -1.56
CA ILE A 62 3.57 5.25 -2.29
C ILE A 62 2.69 6.09 -1.39
N TYR A 63 2.30 7.26 -1.87
CA TYR A 63 1.38 8.18 -1.22
C TYR A 63 0.23 8.46 -2.18
N ALA A 64 -0.98 8.03 -1.84
CA ALA A 64 -2.15 8.15 -2.70
C ALA A 64 -3.23 8.99 -2.01
N GLU A 65 -3.48 10.22 -2.47
CA GLU A 65 -4.42 11.16 -1.87
C GLU A 65 -5.47 11.61 -2.89
N ALA A 66 -6.76 11.41 -2.62
CA ALA A 66 -7.83 11.59 -3.61
C ALA A 66 -7.60 10.81 -4.93
N ALA A 67 -6.83 9.73 -4.88
CA ALA A 67 -6.44 8.95 -6.04
C ALA A 67 -7.34 7.74 -6.27
N ARG A 68 -7.46 7.32 -7.53
CA ARG A 68 -8.12 6.06 -7.90
C ARG A 68 -7.12 5.12 -8.55
N ILE A 69 -6.79 4.03 -7.86
CA ILE A 69 -5.85 3.04 -8.37
C ILE A 69 -6.61 1.74 -8.62
N ASN A 70 -6.56 1.25 -9.84
CA ASN A 70 -7.12 -0.03 -10.25
C ASN A 70 -5.99 -0.92 -10.77
N GLY A 71 -5.54 -1.84 -9.93
CA GLY A 71 -4.35 -2.66 -10.14
C GLY A 71 -3.63 -2.95 -8.83
N ASP A 72 -2.62 -3.80 -8.90
CA ASP A 72 -1.85 -4.21 -7.73
C ASP A 72 -0.81 -3.15 -7.35
N ILE A 73 -0.65 -2.92 -6.05
CA ILE A 73 0.30 -1.98 -5.48
C ILE A 73 1.43 -2.76 -4.83
N HIS A 74 2.65 -2.57 -5.31
CA HIS A 74 3.86 -3.10 -4.68
C HIS A 74 4.75 -1.96 -4.21
N SER A 75 4.93 -1.89 -2.89
CA SER A 75 5.85 -0.95 -2.26
C SER A 75 6.93 -1.70 -1.51
N ASN A 76 8.19 -1.32 -1.72
CA ASN A 76 9.30 -1.88 -0.94
C ASN A 76 9.34 -1.30 0.49
N GLY A 77 8.73 -0.13 0.70
CA GLY A 77 8.74 0.59 1.97
C GLY A 77 7.33 0.78 2.52
N SER A 78 6.94 2.05 2.65
CA SER A 78 5.64 2.42 3.21
C SER A 78 4.61 2.73 2.14
N VAL A 79 3.35 2.42 2.43
CA VAL A 79 2.19 2.84 1.63
C VAL A 79 1.30 3.70 2.50
N LYS A 80 0.88 4.85 1.98
CA LYS A 80 -0.02 5.78 2.64
C LYS A 80 -1.17 6.11 1.72
N ILE A 81 -2.38 5.75 2.13
CA ILE A 81 -3.60 6.00 1.40
C ILE A 81 -4.33 7.11 2.14
N GLY A 82 -4.35 8.31 1.57
CA GLY A 82 -5.08 9.46 2.06
C GLY A 82 -6.60 9.30 1.94
N GLN A 83 -7.31 10.30 2.44
CA GLN A 83 -8.76 10.36 2.34
C GLN A 83 -9.21 10.49 0.88
N SER A 84 -10.45 10.09 0.60
CA SER A 84 -11.04 10.13 -0.74
C SER A 84 -10.32 9.28 -1.80
N SER A 85 -9.32 8.50 -1.42
CA SER A 85 -8.65 7.55 -2.31
C SER A 85 -9.41 6.23 -2.36
N VAL A 86 -9.47 5.63 -3.55
CA VAL A 86 -10.09 4.33 -3.80
C VAL A 86 -9.10 3.42 -4.49
N ILE A 87 -8.78 2.30 -3.85
CA ILE A 87 -7.90 1.27 -4.40
C ILE A 87 -8.70 0.02 -4.66
N ILE A 88 -8.56 -0.53 -5.87
CA ILE A 88 -9.13 -1.81 -6.28
C ILE A 88 -7.98 -2.68 -6.77
N GLY A 89 -7.54 -3.62 -5.92
CA GLY A 89 -6.36 -4.44 -6.18
C GLY A 89 -5.68 -4.85 -4.87
N ASN A 90 -4.64 -5.68 -4.98
CA ASN A 90 -3.89 -6.14 -3.83
C ASN A 90 -2.81 -5.15 -3.43
N LEU A 91 -2.50 -5.07 -2.14
CA LEU A 91 -1.48 -4.18 -1.60
C LEU A 91 -0.38 -5.00 -0.95
N TYR A 92 0.84 -4.84 -1.43
CA TYR A 92 2.05 -5.45 -0.88
C TYR A 92 2.99 -4.35 -0.37
N ALA A 93 3.28 -4.32 0.92
CA ALA A 93 4.16 -3.29 1.51
C ALA A 93 4.89 -3.75 2.78
N THR A 94 5.86 -2.96 3.24
CA THR A 94 6.46 -3.17 4.56
C THR A 94 5.61 -2.53 5.67
N SER A 95 5.02 -1.35 5.42
CA SER A 95 4.07 -0.72 6.33
C SER A 95 2.95 -0.04 5.55
N ALA A 96 1.77 0.05 6.16
CA ALA A 96 0.61 0.68 5.50
C ALA A 96 -0.15 1.60 6.46
N VAL A 97 -0.53 2.78 5.97
CA VAL A 97 -1.50 3.68 6.61
C VAL A 97 -2.65 3.90 5.64
N ILE A 98 -3.87 3.66 6.08
CA ILE A 98 -5.06 3.70 5.23
C ILE A 98 -6.07 4.63 5.85
N ALA A 99 -6.43 5.71 5.14
CA ALA A 99 -7.50 6.65 5.49
C ALA A 99 -8.62 6.70 4.43
N GLY A 100 -8.46 5.97 3.33
CA GLY A 100 -9.42 5.86 2.22
C GLY A 100 -10.08 4.48 2.13
N ALA A 101 -10.60 4.15 0.94
CA ALA A 101 -11.24 2.87 0.65
C ALA A 101 -10.28 1.94 -0.12
N VAL A 102 -10.11 0.71 0.37
CA VAL A 102 -9.29 -0.32 -0.27
C VAL A 102 -10.14 -1.58 -0.45
N LYS A 103 -10.18 -2.10 -1.67
CA LYS A 103 -10.84 -3.35 -2.04
C LYS A 103 -9.83 -4.33 -2.62
N GLY A 104 -9.50 -5.35 -1.85
CA GLY A 104 -8.50 -6.36 -2.19
C GLY A 104 -7.76 -6.86 -0.96
N ASP A 105 -6.84 -7.80 -1.16
CA ASP A 105 -6.04 -8.34 -0.07
C ASP A 105 -4.84 -7.43 0.23
N ILE A 106 -4.60 -7.20 1.52
CA ILE A 106 -3.51 -6.39 2.04
C ILE A 106 -2.50 -7.35 2.67
N ASP A 107 -1.29 -7.42 2.13
CA ASP A 107 -0.17 -8.21 2.65
C ASP A 107 0.97 -7.27 3.06
N VAL A 108 1.09 -7.04 4.36
CA VAL A 108 2.02 -6.06 4.91
C VAL A 108 2.89 -6.72 5.98
N HIS A 109 4.20 -6.75 5.78
CA HIS A 109 5.07 -7.44 6.73
C HIS A 109 5.24 -6.74 8.09
N GLY A 110 4.83 -5.47 8.20
CA GLY A 110 4.96 -4.67 9.41
C GLY A 110 3.62 -4.16 9.94
N PRO A 111 3.58 -2.92 10.48
CA PRO A 111 2.36 -2.34 11.04
C PRO A 111 1.40 -1.84 9.95
N VAL A 112 0.11 -2.11 10.14
CA VAL A 112 -1.00 -1.54 9.37
C VAL A 112 -1.81 -0.62 10.27
N VAL A 113 -1.98 0.63 9.86
CA VAL A 113 -2.79 1.62 10.59
C VAL A 113 -3.99 2.02 9.76
N LEU A 114 -5.17 1.80 10.29
CA LEU A 114 -6.45 2.22 9.70
C LEU A 114 -6.93 3.48 10.40
N ASP A 115 -7.05 4.57 9.66
CA ASP A 115 -7.56 5.85 10.13
C ASP A 115 -9.10 5.83 10.25
N THR A 116 -9.64 6.87 10.89
CA THR A 116 -11.04 7.09 11.26
C THR A 116 -12.03 6.90 10.10
N THR A 117 -11.60 7.15 8.85
CA THR A 117 -12.45 7.06 7.64
C THR A 117 -12.09 5.88 6.75
N ALA A 118 -11.22 4.97 7.21
CA ALA A 118 -10.74 3.87 6.39
C ALA A 118 -11.83 2.84 6.14
N ILE A 119 -11.93 2.35 4.91
CA ILE A 119 -12.83 1.25 4.54
C ILE A 119 -11.98 0.19 3.86
N VAL A 120 -11.89 -1.01 4.44
CA VAL A 120 -11.20 -2.14 3.82
C VAL A 120 -12.18 -3.25 3.53
N MET A 121 -12.24 -3.69 2.27
CA MET A 121 -13.02 -4.84 1.83
C MET A 121 -12.06 -5.90 1.29
N GLY A 122 -11.66 -6.85 2.13
CA GLY A 122 -10.68 -7.88 1.79
C GLY A 122 -9.91 -8.39 3.01
N ASN A 123 -8.96 -9.30 2.78
CA ASN A 123 -8.19 -9.89 3.87
C ASN A 123 -6.96 -9.05 4.19
N ILE A 124 -6.69 -8.82 5.47
CA ILE A 124 -5.50 -8.11 5.95
C ILE A 124 -4.56 -9.14 6.58
N LYS A 125 -3.39 -9.33 5.98
CA LYS A 125 -2.26 -10.03 6.57
C LYS A 125 -1.26 -8.99 7.04
N SER A 126 -1.02 -8.93 8.34
CA SER A 126 -0.02 -8.03 8.89
C SER A 126 0.81 -8.60 10.03
N GLN A 127 1.85 -7.89 10.47
CA GLN A 127 2.49 -8.19 11.76
C GLN A 127 1.70 -7.59 12.92
N SER A 128 1.22 -6.36 12.75
CA SER A 128 0.34 -5.70 13.71
C SER A 128 -0.69 -4.86 12.97
N VAL A 129 -1.86 -4.66 13.60
CA VAL A 129 -2.92 -3.82 13.06
C VAL A 129 -3.41 -2.85 14.13
N GLN A 130 -3.49 -1.58 13.79
CA GLN A 130 -4.07 -0.54 14.60
C GLN A 130 -5.31 -0.01 13.88
N ILE A 131 -6.45 -0.01 14.56
CA ILE A 131 -7.73 0.40 14.00
C ILE A 131 -8.21 1.61 14.81
N ASN A 132 -8.33 2.77 14.17
CA ASN A 132 -8.92 3.96 14.78
C ASN A 132 -10.45 3.91 14.71
N ASN A 133 -11.09 4.67 15.60
CA ASN A 133 -12.56 4.73 15.68
C ASN A 133 -13.15 5.22 14.36
N GLY A 134 -14.09 4.47 13.78
CA GLY A 134 -14.76 4.83 12.52
C GLY A 134 -14.24 4.07 11.30
N ALA A 135 -13.08 3.40 11.40
CA ALA A 135 -12.62 2.50 10.36
C ALA A 135 -13.59 1.31 10.23
N VAL A 136 -13.91 0.93 8.99
CA VAL A 136 -14.75 -0.22 8.66
C VAL A 136 -13.88 -1.26 7.96
N ILE A 137 -13.91 -2.50 8.45
CA ILE A 137 -13.19 -3.61 7.86
C ILE A 137 -14.20 -4.72 7.59
N GLU A 138 -14.26 -5.14 6.34
CA GLU A 138 -15.07 -6.26 5.86
C GLU A 138 -14.14 -7.32 5.27
N GLY A 139 -13.74 -8.27 6.11
CA GLY A 139 -12.87 -9.38 5.72
C GLY A 139 -12.14 -10.00 6.90
N MET A 140 -11.18 -10.89 6.62
CA MET A 140 -10.39 -11.54 7.66
C MET A 140 -9.11 -10.75 7.92
N CYS A 141 -8.90 -10.33 9.17
CA CYS A 141 -7.62 -9.81 9.61
C CYS A 141 -6.83 -10.94 10.29
N SER A 142 -5.65 -11.25 9.78
CA SER A 142 -4.74 -12.27 10.31
C SER A 142 -3.37 -11.67 10.57
N GLN A 143 -2.89 -11.78 11.80
CA GLN A 143 -1.55 -11.32 12.16
C GLN A 143 -0.51 -12.43 11.94
N THR A 144 -0.36 -12.86 10.69
CA THR A 144 0.47 -14.05 10.34
C THR A 144 1.97 -13.81 10.53
N TYR A 145 2.41 -12.55 10.49
CA TYR A 145 3.81 -12.18 10.72
C TYR A 145 4.10 -11.78 12.17
N ALA A 146 3.11 -11.87 13.07
CA ALA A 146 3.36 -11.62 14.48
C ALA A 146 4.25 -12.72 15.08
N GLU A 147 5.30 -12.33 15.81
CA GLU A 147 6.16 -13.26 16.55
C GLU A 147 5.41 -13.99 17.69
N VAL A 148 4.21 -13.54 18.03
CA VAL A 148 3.36 -14.12 19.06
C VAL A 148 2.41 -15.15 18.42
N ASN A 149 2.69 -16.44 18.62
CA ASN A 149 1.76 -17.51 18.28
C ASN A 149 0.80 -17.74 19.47
N PRO A 150 -0.49 -17.37 19.38
CA PRO A 150 -1.43 -17.49 20.50
C PRO A 150 -1.57 -18.93 20.99
N SER A 151 -1.40 -19.90 20.08
CA SER A 151 -1.52 -21.34 20.37
C SER A 151 -0.53 -21.80 21.43
N ALA A 152 0.69 -21.25 21.46
CA ALA A 152 1.71 -21.57 22.43
C ALA A 152 1.33 -21.13 23.86
N PHE A 153 0.53 -20.07 24.01
CA PHE A 153 0.09 -19.57 25.32
C PHE A 153 -0.96 -20.49 25.96
N PHE A 154 -1.79 -21.15 25.15
CA PHE A 154 -2.87 -22.02 25.63
C PHE A 154 -2.46 -23.50 25.78
N GLU A 155 -1.35 -23.95 25.17
CA GLU A 155 -0.83 -25.31 25.37
C GLU A 155 -0.26 -25.55 26.79
N GLY A 156 0.32 -24.52 27.42
CA GLY A 156 0.86 -24.60 28.78
C GLY A 156 -0.19 -24.82 29.89
N LEU A 157 -1.48 -24.58 29.60
CA LEU A 157 -2.58 -24.76 30.55
C LEU A 157 -3.12 -26.20 30.60
N LYS A 158 -2.80 -27.05 29.61
CA LYS A 158 -3.29 -28.44 29.57
C LYS A 158 -2.50 -29.40 30.48
N ASN A 159 -1.36 -29.01 31.04
CA ASN A 159 -0.48 -29.87 31.84
C ASN A 159 -0.60 -29.67 33.37
N LYS A 160 -1.74 -29.20 33.88
CA LYS A 160 -1.94 -28.96 35.33
C LYS A 160 -3.13 -29.67 35.98
N ASN A 161 -3.69 -30.70 35.34
CA ASN A 161 -4.72 -31.56 35.95
C ASN A 161 -4.20 -32.99 36.14
#